data_AF-A0A2G8S3L2-F1
#
_entry.id   AF-A0A2G8S3L2-F1
#
_cell.length_a   1.000
_cell.length_b   1.000
_cell.length_c   1.000
_cell.angle_alpha   90.00
_cell.angle_beta   90.00
_cell.angle_gamma   90.00
#
_symmetry.space_group_name_H-M   'P 1'
#
loop_
_entity.id
_entity.type
_entity.pdbx_description
1 polymer ?
#
loop_
_entity_poly.entity_id
_entity_poly.type
_entity_poly.pdbx_seq_one_letter_code
_entity_poly.pdbx_strand_id
1 'polypeptide(L)'
;MSVKPLDQTAYMLTADIDLLDVFRTEDEKTDGLHVHDIVARLPEEKKVDPQKLGRSLRLLSIKHWWVEKSADVFAPLRWARLNMPRTQSHVWRG
;
A
#
# COMPACT_ATOMS: atom_id res chain seq x y z
N MET A 1 19.81 14.39 0.18
CA MET A 1 19.06 13.75 1.29
C MET A 1 19.22 12.25 1.12
N SER A 2 19.84 11.56 2.08
CA SER A 2 20.10 10.12 1.97
C SER A 2 18.85 9.34 2.40
N VAL A 3 18.18 8.69 1.46
CA VAL A 3 17.05 7.80 1.75
C VAL A 3 17.62 6.58 2.47
N LYS A 4 17.24 6.37 3.73
CA LYS A 4 17.74 5.23 4.52
C LYS A 4 17.32 3.93 3.81
N PRO A 5 18.13 2.87 3.81
CA PRO A 5 17.83 1.62 3.09
C PRO A 5 16.48 0.99 3.48
N LEU A 6 16.05 1.13 4.74
CA LEU A 6 14.74 0.66 5.22
C LEU A 6 13.55 1.34 4.50
N ASP A 7 13.75 2.60 4.16
CA ASP A 7 12.78 3.46 3.52
C ASP A 7 12.62 3.11 2.03
N GLN A 8 13.74 2.77 1.39
CA GLN A 8 13.76 2.25 0.03
C GLN A 8 13.09 0.87 -0.06
N THR A 9 13.31 -0.03 0.91
CA THR A 9 12.62 -1.33 0.94
C THR A 9 11.12 -1.18 1.17
N ALA A 10 10.70 -0.32 2.10
CA ALA A 10 9.27 -0.05 2.32
C ALA A 10 8.63 0.58 1.06
N TYR A 11 9.30 1.54 0.44
CA TYR A 11 8.88 2.13 -0.82
C TYR A 11 8.77 1.08 -1.94
N MET A 12 9.79 0.23 -2.11
CA MET A 12 9.78 -0.85 -3.09
C MET A 12 8.66 -1.86 -2.83
N LEU A 13 8.40 -2.24 -1.57
CA LEU A 13 7.26 -3.09 -1.23
C LEU A 13 5.93 -2.45 -1.63
N THR A 14 5.75 -1.15 -1.41
CA THR A 14 4.49 -0.46 -1.74
C THR A 14 4.39 0.03 -3.19
N ALA A 15 5.50 0.05 -3.93
CA ALA A 15 5.56 0.45 -5.33
C ALA A 15 5.57 -0.77 -6.26
N ASP A 16 6.11 -1.91 -5.82
CA ASP A 16 6.08 -3.18 -6.54
C ASP A 16 4.74 -3.90 -6.34
N ILE A 17 4.18 -3.79 -5.13
CA ILE A 17 2.81 -4.19 -4.84
C ILE A 17 1.95 -2.97 -5.14
N ASP A 18 1.12 -3.01 -6.18
CA ASP A 18 0.14 -1.95 -6.48
C ASP A 18 -0.96 -1.97 -5.40
N LEU A 19 -0.58 -1.57 -4.18
CA LEU A 19 -1.41 -1.67 -2.98
C LEU A 19 -2.67 -0.82 -3.12
N LEU A 20 -2.66 0.19 -4.00
CA LEU A 20 -3.86 0.98 -4.31
C LEU A 20 -4.94 0.13 -4.98
N ASP A 21 -4.58 -0.83 -5.84
CA ASP A 21 -5.53 -1.74 -6.50
C ASP A 21 -6.16 -2.74 -5.52
N VAL A 22 -5.60 -2.91 -4.32
CA VAL A 22 -6.21 -3.73 -3.25
C VAL A 22 -7.50 -3.11 -2.71
N PHE A 23 -7.60 -1.78 -2.76
CA PHE A 23 -8.75 -1.01 -2.31
C PHE A 23 -9.72 -0.83 -3.49
N ARG A 24 -10.80 -1.62 -3.49
CA ARG A 24 -11.73 -1.77 -4.61
C ARG A 24 -12.80 -0.67 -4.60
N THR A 25 -13.17 -0.17 -3.43
CA THR A 25 -14.21 0.87 -3.28
C THR A 25 -13.64 2.20 -2.75
N GLU A 26 -14.42 3.27 -2.91
CA GLU A 26 -14.05 4.58 -2.35
C GLU A 26 -14.14 4.61 -0.82
N ASP A 27 -15.06 3.86 -0.22
CA ASP A 27 -15.14 3.66 1.23
C ASP A 27 -13.87 2.98 1.75
N GLU A 28 -13.40 1.89 1.11
CA GLU A 28 -12.15 1.23 1.50
C GLU A 28 -10.95 2.18 1.41
N LYS A 29 -10.91 3.06 0.40
CA LYS A 29 -9.86 4.09 0.27
C LYS A 29 -9.98 5.20 1.31
N THR A 30 -11.14 5.38 1.92
CA THR A 30 -11.42 6.46 2.89
C THR A 30 -11.25 5.97 4.33
N ASP A 31 -11.81 4.80 4.65
CA ASP A 31 -11.82 4.17 5.96
C ASP A 31 -10.64 3.24 6.18
N GLY A 32 -10.04 2.74 5.09
CA GLY A 32 -8.90 1.84 5.11
C GLY A 32 -9.29 0.36 5.19
N LEU A 33 -8.27 -0.49 5.20
CA LEU A 33 -8.38 -1.93 5.33
C LEU A 33 -7.43 -2.42 6.41
N HIS A 34 -7.81 -3.50 7.10
CA HIS A 34 -6.93 -4.15 8.04
C HIS A 34 -5.77 -4.84 7.29
N VAL A 35 -4.56 -4.86 7.85
CA VAL A 35 -3.38 -5.43 7.18
C VAL A 35 -3.57 -6.88 6.73
N HIS A 36 -4.35 -7.67 7.47
CA HIS A 36 -4.69 -9.04 7.09
C HIS A 36 -5.57 -9.09 5.83
N ASP A 37 -6.54 -8.19 5.70
CA ASP A 37 -7.39 -8.10 4.51
C ASP A 37 -6.59 -7.63 3.30
N ILE A 38 -5.66 -6.69 3.51
CA ILE A 38 -4.75 -6.23 2.47
C ILE A 38 -3.94 -7.42 1.95
N VAL A 39 -3.26 -8.16 2.84
CA VAL A 39 -2.45 -9.35 2.48
C VAL A 39 -3.29 -10.44 1.82
N ALA A 40 -4.50 -10.69 2.30
CA ALA A 40 -5.38 -11.72 1.74
C ALA A 40 -5.79 -11.43 0.28
N ARG A 41 -5.82 -10.16 -0.09
CA ARG A 41 -6.16 -9.69 -1.45
C ARG A 41 -4.96 -9.59 -2.38
N LEU A 42 -3.73 -9.74 -1.86
CA LEU A 42 -2.54 -9.76 -2.69
C LEU A 42 -2.47 -11.05 -3.52
N PRO A 43 -1.93 -10.98 -4.75
CA PRO A 43 -1.59 -12.19 -5.49
C PRO A 43 -0.59 -13.02 -4.68
N GLU A 44 -0.64 -14.34 -4.84
CA GLU A 44 0.09 -15.28 -3.97
C GLU A 44 1.60 -15.03 -3.95
N GLU A 45 2.17 -14.67 -5.10
CA GLU A 45 3.59 -14.31 -5.27
C GLU A 45 4.01 -13.05 -4.48
N LYS A 46 3.04 -12.20 -4.10
CA LYS A 46 3.25 -10.94 -3.36
C LYS A 46 2.72 -11.00 -1.93
N LYS A 47 2.26 -12.17 -1.45
CA LYS A 47 1.84 -12.32 -0.06
C LYS A 47 3.02 -12.09 0.87
N VAL A 48 2.83 -11.20 1.83
CA VAL A 48 3.82 -10.83 2.83
C VAL A 48 3.24 -11.05 4.22
N ASP A 49 4.13 -11.16 5.21
CA ASP A 49 3.69 -11.22 6.59
C ASP A 49 2.90 -9.94 6.97
N PRO A 50 1.67 -10.07 7.52
CA PRO A 50 0.83 -8.92 7.85
C PRO A 50 1.48 -7.96 8.86
N GLN A 51 2.27 -8.45 9.81
CA GLN A 51 2.96 -7.59 10.77
C GLN A 51 4.10 -6.81 10.12
N LYS A 52 4.83 -7.42 9.18
CA LYS A 52 5.85 -6.72 8.37
C LYS A 52 5.20 -5.66 7.48
N LEU A 53 4.04 -5.95 6.89
CA LEU A 53 3.28 -4.98 6.11
C LEU A 53 2.82 -3.81 6.99
N GLY A 54 2.22 -4.07 8.14
CA GLY A 54 1.77 -3.02 9.07
C GLY A 54 2.91 -2.12 9.53
N ARG A 55 4.07 -2.68 9.87
CA ARG A 55 5.28 -1.89 10.18
C ARG A 55 5.73 -1.02 9.02
N SER A 56 5.74 -1.56 7.80
CA SER A 56 6.10 -0.81 6.59
C SER A 56 5.12 0.33 6.29
N LEU A 57 3.81 0.07 6.36
CA LEU A 57 2.76 1.08 6.15
C LEU A 57 2.82 2.18 7.22
N ARG A 58 3.11 1.83 8.48
CA ARG A 58 3.29 2.80 9.56
C ARG A 58 4.51 3.69 9.34
N LEU A 59 5.63 3.13 8.87
CA LEU A 59 6.80 3.93 8.46
C LEU A 59 6.47 4.87 7.30
N LEU A 60 5.73 4.39 6.30
CA LEU A 60 5.33 5.21 5.15
C LEU A 60 4.24 6.23 5.48
N SER A 61 3.52 6.05 6.59
CA SER A 61 2.60 7.06 7.11
C SER A 61 3.34 8.32 7.54
N ILE A 62 4.56 8.19 8.07
CA ILE A 62 5.46 9.32 8.37
C ILE A 62 5.83 10.08 7.09
N LYS A 63 5.85 9.39 5.95
CA LYS A 63 6.19 9.97 4.64
C LYS A 63 4.98 10.50 3.87
N HIS A 64 3.80 10.52 4.49
CA HIS A 64 2.54 10.98 3.89
C HIS A 64 2.02 10.17 2.69
N TRP A 65 2.34 8.86 2.64
CA TRP A 65 1.76 7.98 1.61
C TRP A 65 0.52 7.23 2.10
N TRP A 66 0.53 6.84 3.37
CA TRP A 66 -0.55 6.10 4.03
C TRP A 66 -0.99 6.82 5.31
N VAL A 67 -2.18 6.50 5.80
CA VAL A 67 -2.65 6.92 7.11
C VAL A 67 -3.15 5.71 7.85
N GLU A 68 -2.69 5.54 9.08
CA GLU A 68 -3.24 4.56 10.00
C GLU A 68 -4.50 5.16 10.66
N LYS A 69 -5.66 4.59 10.34
CA LYS A 69 -6.96 5.07 10.85
C LYS A 69 -7.28 4.49 12.22
N SER A 70 -6.79 3.29 12.49
CA SER A 70 -6.94 2.52 13.72
C SER A 70 -5.84 1.46 13.76
N ALA A 71 -5.66 0.77 14.88
CA ALA A 71 -4.63 -0.27 15.01
C ALA A 71 -4.70 -1.26 13.84
N ASP A 72 -3.61 -1.34 13.07
CA ASP A 72 -3.46 -2.22 11.92
C ASP A 72 -4.47 -1.98 10.77
N VAL A 73 -5.14 -0.82 10.75
CA VAL A 73 -6.03 -0.38 9.66
C VAL A 73 -5.42 0.80 8.93
N PHE A 74 -5.15 0.62 7.64
CA PHE A 74 -4.45 1.60 6.82
C PHE A 74 -5.29 2.03 5.61
N ALA A 75 -5.29 3.33 5.34
CA ALA A 75 -5.89 3.93 4.15
C ALA A 75 -4.83 4.69 3.34
N PRO A 76 -4.94 4.72 2.01
CA PRO A 76 -4.06 5.55 1.19
C PRO A 76 -4.37 7.04 1.38
N LEU A 77 -3.33 7.88 1.46
CA LEU A 77 -3.53 9.33 1.51
C LEU A 77 -3.98 9.88 0.16
N ARG A 78 -4.82 10.93 0.18
CA ARG A 78 -5.38 11.56 -1.04
C ARG A 78 -4.28 12.03 -2.01
N TRP A 79 -3.14 12.48 -1.50
CA TRP A 79 -1.98 12.83 -2.32
C TRP A 79 -1.34 11.60 -2.99
N ALA A 80 -1.18 10.48 -2.26
CA ALA A 80 -0.69 9.22 -2.83
C ALA A 80 -1.62 8.68 -3.91
N ARG A 81 -2.94 8.79 -3.71
CA ARG A 81 -3.96 8.44 -4.73
C ARG A 81 -3.82 9.22 -6.04
N LEU A 82 -3.25 10.42 -6.00
CA LEU A 82 -3.07 11.32 -7.15
C LEU A 82 -1.67 11.23 -7.78
N ASN A 83 -0.65 10.82 -7.01
CA ASN A 83 0.76 10.88 -7.42
C ASN A 83 1.45 9.51 -7.52
N MET A 84 0.85 8.43 -7.03
CA MET A 84 1.33 7.09 -7.37
C MET A 84 1.07 6.86 -8.86
N PRO A 85 2.09 6.46 -9.65
CA PRO A 85 1.85 6.02 -11.01
C PRO A 85 0.90 4.84 -10.91
N ARG A 86 -0.35 5.01 -11.34
CA ARG A 86 -1.23 3.86 -11.54
C ARG A 86 -0.47 2.97 -12.50
N THR A 87 -0.16 1.74 -12.10
CA THR A 87 0.21 0.75 -13.09
C THR A 87 -1.03 0.63 -13.96
N GLN A 88 -1.03 1.25 -15.15
CA GLN A 88 -1.99 0.90 -16.16
C GLN A 88 -1.77 -0.58 -16.36
N SER A 89 -2.66 -1.40 -15.79
CA SER A 89 -2.73 -2.81 -16.10
C SER A 89 -2.86 -2.83 -17.61
N HIS A 90 -1.76 -3.16 -18.29
CA HIS A 90 -1.76 -3.44 -19.71
C HIS A 90 -2.69 -4.63 -19.85
N VAL A 91 -3.95 -4.34 -20.17
CA VAL A 91 -4.90 -5.29 -20.69
C VAL A 91 -4.24 -5.83 -21.95
N TRP A 92 -3.65 -7.02 -21.85
CA TRP A 92 -3.29 -7.83 -23.01
C TRP A 92 -4.60 -8.14 -23.74
N ARG A 93 -4.96 -7.29 -24.70
CA ARG A 93 -5.90 -7.66 -25.76
C ARG A 93 -5.13 -8.54 -26.72
N GLY A 94 -5.45 -9.84 -26.69
CA GLY A 94 -5.24 -10.73 -27.82
C GLY A 94 -6.20 -10.41 -28.97
#